data_AF-A0A0K2TSM1-F1
#
_entry.id   AF-A0A0K2TSM1-F1
#
_cell.length_a   1.000
_cell.length_b   1.000
_cell.length_c   1.000
_cell.angle_alpha   90.00
_cell.angle_beta   90.00
_cell.angle_gamma   90.00
#
_symmetry.space_group_name_H-M   'P 1'
#
loop_
_entity.id
_entity.type
_entity.pdbx_description
1 polymer ?
#
loop_
_entity_poly.entity_id
_entity_poly.type
_entity_poly.pdbx_seq_one_letter_code
_entity_poly.pdbx_strand_id
1 'polypeptide(L)'
;ILENNRINSLESSLLQPLTQLSVLNINKNNLNTIPEAVKSCINLQQLNVAKNRIKYIPHGVFQQCPALNQIEFKGNPIESIDTNAFSNLPNLKKLIISEAKFVTHFVNLTGTTSLEQIRFDRGAIKEIPSNLCSLNPNLKMLELKSNALESLPDLRKCKELRLLDLAHNKISHLISFESNEESPFSSMSKLHDLLLNHNYINNISSTVFLGLDNLQILDLSHNGIEDIHDDAFANLTNLK
;
A
#
# COMPACT_ATOMS: atom_id res chain seq x y z
N ILE A 1 -15.75 -20.62 2.35
CA ILE A 1 -14.61 -20.42 3.28
C ILE A 1 -13.86 -21.73 3.37
N LEU A 2 -12.54 -21.72 3.16
CA LEU A 2 -11.64 -22.89 3.13
C LEU A 2 -10.34 -22.62 3.94
N GLU A 3 -10.40 -21.68 4.89
CA GLU A 3 -9.30 -21.29 5.78
C GLU A 3 -8.70 -22.48 6.55
N ASN A 4 -7.38 -22.44 6.77
CA ASN A 4 -6.67 -23.33 7.70
C ASN A 4 -6.78 -24.82 7.33
N ASN A 5 -6.48 -25.11 6.07
CA ASN A 5 -6.45 -26.46 5.53
C ASN A 5 -5.05 -26.76 4.94
N ARG A 6 -4.93 -27.88 4.21
CA ARG A 6 -3.68 -28.31 3.56
C ARG A 6 -3.79 -28.29 2.03
N ILE A 7 -4.65 -27.42 1.49
CA ILE A 7 -4.93 -27.35 0.05
C ILE A 7 -3.68 -26.88 -0.69
N ASN A 8 -3.24 -27.66 -1.69
CA ASN A 8 -2.05 -27.35 -2.50
C ASN A 8 -2.40 -26.69 -3.84
N SER A 9 -3.59 -26.99 -4.37
CA SER A 9 -4.12 -26.45 -5.62
C SER A 9 -5.65 -26.42 -5.57
N LEU A 10 -6.24 -25.55 -6.39
CA LEU A 10 -7.67 -25.48 -6.65
C LEU A 10 -7.85 -25.43 -8.16
N GLU A 11 -8.32 -26.54 -8.73
CA GLU A 11 -8.59 -26.63 -10.16
C GLU A 11 -9.78 -25.74 -10.56
N SER A 12 -9.74 -25.22 -11.79
CA SER A 12 -10.76 -24.30 -12.30
C SER A 12 -12.16 -24.87 -12.27
N SER A 13 -12.30 -26.16 -12.58
CA SER A 13 -13.55 -26.92 -12.58
C SER A 13 -14.29 -26.89 -11.24
N LEU A 14 -13.59 -26.76 -10.11
CA LEU A 14 -14.18 -26.82 -8.77
C LEU A 14 -15.01 -25.59 -8.41
N LEU A 15 -14.61 -24.40 -8.88
CA LEU A 15 -15.33 -23.15 -8.59
C LEU A 15 -16.24 -22.71 -9.74
N GLN A 16 -16.11 -23.31 -10.93
CA GLN A 16 -16.94 -22.99 -12.10
C GLN A 16 -18.46 -23.00 -11.83
N PRO A 17 -19.03 -23.97 -11.09
CA PRO A 17 -20.47 -23.99 -10.82
C PRO A 17 -20.93 -22.88 -9.86
N LEU A 18 -20.00 -22.26 -9.12
CA LEU A 18 -20.29 -21.31 -8.04
C LEU A 18 -20.45 -19.89 -8.58
N THR A 19 -21.39 -19.69 -9.50
CA THR A 19 -21.59 -18.41 -10.21
C THR A 19 -21.96 -17.24 -9.31
N GLN A 20 -22.45 -17.50 -8.10
CA GLN A 20 -22.80 -16.49 -7.08
C GLN A 20 -21.70 -16.26 -6.04
N LEU A 21 -20.52 -16.87 -6.20
CA LEU A 21 -19.45 -16.76 -5.23
C LEU A 21 -18.91 -15.33 -5.18
N SER A 22 -19.16 -14.63 -4.07
CA SER A 22 -18.68 -13.26 -3.83
C SER A 22 -17.45 -13.21 -2.92
N VAL A 23 -17.27 -14.20 -2.05
CA VAL A 23 -16.15 -14.25 -1.09
C VAL A 23 -15.44 -15.59 -1.16
N LEU A 24 -14.16 -15.56 -1.51
CA LEU A 24 -13.27 -16.72 -1.48
C LEU A 24 -12.16 -16.48 -0.46
N ASN A 25 -12.34 -17.05 0.73
CA ASN A 25 -11.29 -17.12 1.74
C ASN A 25 -10.65 -18.52 1.72
N ILE A 26 -9.37 -18.57 1.34
CA ILE A 26 -8.50 -19.75 1.20
C ILE A 26 -7.15 -19.50 1.89
N ASN A 27 -7.14 -18.63 2.90
CA ASN A 27 -5.94 -18.32 3.68
C ASN A 27 -5.45 -19.54 4.50
N LYS A 28 -4.19 -19.49 4.96
CA LYS A 28 -3.56 -20.56 5.77
C LYS A 28 -3.66 -21.94 5.10
N ASN A 29 -3.21 -22.03 3.86
CA ASN A 29 -3.15 -23.26 3.08
C ASN A 29 -1.73 -23.43 2.50
N ASN A 30 -1.55 -24.35 1.55
CA ASN A 30 -0.26 -24.64 0.91
C ASN A 30 -0.24 -24.25 -0.58
N LEU A 31 -1.05 -23.27 -1.00
CA LEU A 31 -1.13 -22.85 -2.39
C LEU A 31 0.20 -22.25 -2.85
N ASN A 32 0.77 -22.80 -3.93
CA ASN A 32 2.01 -22.26 -4.54
C ASN A 32 1.72 -21.20 -5.61
N THR A 33 0.50 -21.16 -6.13
CA THR A 33 0.03 -20.22 -7.15
C THR A 33 -1.37 -19.72 -6.77
N ILE A 34 -1.74 -18.57 -7.34
CA ILE A 34 -3.13 -18.10 -7.29
C ILE A 34 -3.98 -19.11 -8.08
N PRO A 35 -5.07 -19.67 -7.50
CA PRO A 35 -5.89 -20.63 -8.21
C PRO A 35 -6.45 -20.06 -9.52
N GLU A 36 -6.27 -20.79 -10.62
CA GLU A 36 -6.89 -20.41 -11.89
C GLU A 36 -8.42 -20.37 -11.79
N ALA A 37 -8.99 -21.12 -10.86
CA ALA A 37 -10.41 -21.12 -10.52
C ALA A 37 -10.97 -19.73 -10.17
N VAL A 38 -10.13 -18.81 -9.69
CA VAL A 38 -10.51 -17.41 -9.46
C VAL A 38 -11.01 -16.77 -10.76
N LYS A 39 -10.39 -17.09 -11.91
CA LYS A 39 -10.76 -16.53 -13.23
C LYS A 39 -12.21 -16.87 -13.65
N SER A 40 -12.80 -17.93 -13.11
CA SER A 40 -14.19 -18.31 -13.40
C SER A 40 -15.21 -17.62 -12.48
N CYS A 41 -14.75 -16.97 -11.41
CA CYS A 41 -15.61 -16.35 -10.40
C CYS A 41 -15.85 -14.86 -10.74
N ILE A 42 -16.68 -14.60 -11.75
CA ILE A 42 -16.93 -13.22 -12.27
C ILE A 42 -17.53 -12.26 -11.23
N ASN A 43 -18.27 -12.80 -10.26
CA ASN A 43 -18.91 -12.05 -9.17
C ASN A 43 -18.04 -11.97 -7.90
N LEU A 44 -16.80 -12.45 -7.96
CA LEU A 44 -15.92 -12.46 -6.81
C LEU A 44 -15.58 -11.02 -6.40
N GLN A 45 -15.91 -10.69 -5.16
CA GLN A 45 -15.67 -9.38 -4.56
C GLN A 45 -14.47 -9.40 -3.63
N GLN A 46 -14.28 -10.49 -2.89
CA GLN A 46 -13.21 -10.60 -1.90
C GLN A 46 -12.41 -11.87 -2.10
N LEU A 47 -11.09 -11.72 -2.24
CA LEU A 47 -10.14 -12.82 -2.31
C LEU A 47 -9.14 -12.70 -1.16
N ASN A 48 -9.12 -13.71 -0.29
CA ASN A 48 -8.10 -13.85 0.73
C ASN A 48 -7.28 -15.12 0.50
N VAL A 49 -6.02 -14.94 0.10
CA VAL A 49 -5.02 -15.98 -0.12
C VAL A 49 -3.84 -15.84 0.85
N ALA A 50 -4.02 -15.12 1.95
CA ALA A 50 -2.97 -14.88 2.94
C ALA A 50 -2.42 -16.18 3.54
N LYS A 51 -1.16 -16.18 3.98
CA LYS A 51 -0.51 -17.32 4.64
C LYS A 51 -0.53 -18.59 3.78
N ASN A 52 -0.14 -18.45 2.51
CA ASN A 52 0.08 -19.55 1.57
C ASN A 52 1.56 -19.56 1.16
N ARG A 53 1.89 -20.19 0.03
CA ARG A 53 3.25 -20.29 -0.52
C ARG A 53 3.35 -19.64 -1.90
N ILE A 54 2.51 -18.64 -2.17
CA ILE A 54 2.45 -17.96 -3.47
C ILE A 54 3.72 -17.14 -3.68
N LYS A 55 4.45 -17.45 -4.75
CA LYS A 55 5.69 -16.76 -5.11
C LYS A 55 5.50 -15.68 -6.17
N TYR A 56 4.54 -15.86 -7.07
CA TYR A 56 4.39 -15.01 -8.24
C TYR A 56 2.94 -14.54 -8.40
N ILE A 57 2.77 -13.25 -8.71
CA ILE A 57 1.49 -12.68 -9.10
C ILE A 57 1.61 -12.29 -10.59
N PRO A 58 1.11 -13.13 -11.52
CA PRO A 58 1.32 -12.92 -12.95
C PRO A 58 0.37 -11.86 -13.52
N HIS A 59 0.71 -11.40 -14.73
CA HIS A 59 -0.14 -10.53 -15.53
C HIS A 59 -1.57 -11.09 -15.67
N GLY A 60 -2.56 -10.22 -15.57
CA GLY A 60 -3.94 -10.53 -15.93
C GLY A 60 -4.66 -11.56 -15.06
N VAL A 61 -4.09 -11.98 -13.92
CA VAL A 61 -4.69 -13.00 -13.04
C VAL A 61 -6.08 -12.60 -12.51
N PHE A 62 -6.36 -11.30 -12.41
CA PHE A 62 -7.61 -10.75 -11.91
C PHE A 62 -8.50 -10.09 -12.99
N GLN A 63 -8.10 -10.11 -14.27
CA GLN A 63 -8.83 -9.41 -15.34
C GLN A 63 -10.27 -9.93 -15.54
N GLN A 64 -10.52 -11.19 -15.18
CA GLN A 64 -11.85 -11.81 -15.28
C GLN A 64 -12.71 -11.64 -14.01
N CYS A 65 -12.22 -10.89 -13.02
CA CYS A 65 -12.90 -10.64 -11.75
C CYS A 65 -13.16 -9.13 -11.54
N PRO A 66 -13.96 -8.48 -12.39
CA PRO A 66 -14.16 -7.02 -12.35
C PRO A 66 -14.87 -6.54 -11.08
N ALA A 67 -15.55 -7.43 -10.36
CA ALA A 67 -16.25 -7.15 -9.12
C ALA A 67 -15.34 -7.08 -7.88
N LEU A 68 -14.04 -7.43 -8.01
CA LEU A 68 -13.10 -7.45 -6.89
C LEU A 68 -13.01 -6.08 -6.23
N ASN A 69 -13.29 -6.05 -4.93
CA ASN A 69 -13.15 -4.89 -4.07
C ASN A 69 -12.06 -5.06 -3.00
N GLN A 70 -11.64 -6.30 -2.71
CA GLN A 70 -10.61 -6.58 -1.72
C GLN A 70 -9.75 -7.79 -2.12
N ILE A 71 -8.43 -7.61 -2.07
CA ILE A 71 -7.45 -8.66 -2.33
C ILE A 71 -6.39 -8.66 -1.23
N GLU A 72 -6.15 -9.81 -0.62
CA GLU A 72 -5.16 -9.98 0.46
C GLU A 72 -4.18 -11.12 0.21
N PHE A 73 -2.89 -10.78 0.19
CA PHE A 73 -1.75 -11.67 -0.07
C PHE A 73 -0.79 -11.83 1.10
N LYS A 74 -1.08 -11.24 2.27
CA LYS A 74 -0.16 -11.21 3.42
C LYS A 74 0.40 -12.59 3.80
N GLY A 75 1.68 -12.69 4.14
CA GLY A 75 2.28 -13.94 4.59
C GLY A 75 2.50 -14.95 3.47
N ASN A 76 2.72 -14.48 2.24
CA ASN A 76 3.19 -15.30 1.13
C ASN A 76 4.63 -14.89 0.80
N PRO A 77 5.51 -15.84 0.43
CA PRO A 77 6.89 -15.55 0.05
C PRO A 77 6.96 -14.98 -1.39
N ILE A 78 6.36 -13.80 -1.60
CA ILE A 78 6.26 -13.21 -2.94
C ILE A 78 7.65 -12.80 -3.43
N GLU A 79 8.06 -13.40 -4.54
CA GLU A 79 9.32 -13.17 -5.23
C GLU A 79 9.16 -12.17 -6.38
N SER A 80 8.03 -12.18 -7.08
CA SER A 80 7.77 -11.22 -8.17
C SER A 80 6.28 -10.94 -8.35
N ILE A 81 5.99 -9.72 -8.79
CA ILE A 81 4.65 -9.25 -9.14
C ILE A 81 4.77 -8.61 -10.53
N ASP A 82 3.94 -9.04 -11.46
CA ASP A 82 3.85 -8.36 -12.75
C ASP A 82 3.41 -6.90 -12.55
N THR A 83 4.04 -5.97 -13.26
CA THR A 83 3.74 -4.53 -13.13
C THR A 83 2.26 -4.23 -13.32
N ASN A 84 1.55 -4.98 -14.17
CA ASN A 84 0.13 -4.77 -14.49
C ASN A 84 -0.79 -5.80 -13.81
N ALA A 85 -0.33 -6.52 -12.78
CA ALA A 85 -1.15 -7.53 -12.08
C ALA A 85 -2.45 -6.98 -11.49
N PHE A 86 -2.46 -5.69 -11.11
CA PHE A 86 -3.58 -5.02 -10.45
C PHE A 86 -4.14 -3.83 -11.25
N SER A 87 -3.86 -3.75 -12.55
CA SER A 87 -4.46 -2.74 -13.42
C SER A 87 -5.88 -3.13 -13.83
N ASN A 88 -6.71 -2.13 -14.17
CA ASN A 88 -8.09 -2.29 -14.62
C ASN A 88 -9.00 -3.04 -13.63
N LEU A 89 -8.85 -2.78 -12.34
CA LEU A 89 -9.74 -3.29 -11.29
C LEU A 89 -10.56 -2.11 -10.72
N PRO A 90 -11.58 -1.62 -11.44
CA PRO A 90 -12.22 -0.34 -11.15
C PRO A 90 -12.93 -0.30 -9.78
N ASN A 91 -13.29 -1.47 -9.25
CA ASN A 91 -13.97 -1.59 -7.95
C ASN A 91 -13.03 -1.90 -6.78
N LEU A 92 -11.71 -2.07 -7.03
CA LEU A 92 -10.77 -2.46 -5.98
C LEU A 92 -10.63 -1.33 -4.97
N LYS A 93 -10.99 -1.60 -3.71
CA LYS A 93 -10.92 -0.65 -2.59
C LYS A 93 -9.75 -0.94 -1.66
N LYS A 94 -9.40 -2.21 -1.49
CA LYS A 94 -8.37 -2.65 -0.54
C LYS A 94 -7.40 -3.63 -1.19
N LEU A 95 -6.12 -3.25 -1.21
CA LEU A 95 -5.03 -4.08 -1.69
C LEU A 95 -4.00 -4.26 -0.58
N ILE A 96 -3.82 -5.51 -0.13
CA ILE A 96 -2.85 -5.85 0.91
C ILE A 96 -1.83 -6.85 0.38
N ILE A 97 -0.59 -6.39 0.26
CA ILE A 97 0.58 -7.17 -0.12
C ILE A 97 1.61 -7.00 1.00
N SER A 98 2.14 -8.11 1.50
CA SER A 98 3.10 -8.10 2.60
C SER A 98 4.11 -9.20 2.38
N GLU A 99 5.33 -9.03 2.88
CA GLU A 99 6.42 -10.01 2.82
C GLU A 99 6.92 -10.28 1.39
N ALA A 100 6.93 -9.22 0.57
CA ALA A 100 7.36 -9.26 -0.83
C ALA A 100 8.81 -8.76 -1.00
N LYS A 101 9.74 -9.31 -0.20
CA LYS A 101 11.12 -8.80 -0.02
C LYS A 101 11.96 -8.66 -1.29
N PHE A 102 11.58 -9.32 -2.38
CA PHE A 102 12.29 -9.27 -3.67
C PHE A 102 11.64 -8.29 -4.67
N VAL A 103 10.46 -7.75 -4.35
CA VAL A 103 9.75 -6.81 -5.21
C VAL A 103 10.29 -5.41 -4.98
N THR A 104 10.95 -4.87 -6.01
CA THR A 104 11.66 -3.59 -5.96
C THR A 104 10.88 -2.42 -6.56
N HIS A 105 9.77 -2.71 -7.26
CA HIS A 105 8.93 -1.71 -7.92
C HIS A 105 7.54 -1.63 -7.29
N PHE A 106 6.90 -0.48 -7.43
CA PHE A 106 5.47 -0.35 -7.17
C PHE A 106 4.65 -0.84 -8.38
N VAL A 107 3.42 -1.29 -8.14
CA VAL A 107 2.53 -1.81 -9.20
C VAL A 107 1.85 -0.69 -9.99
N ASN A 108 1.55 -0.92 -11.26
CA ASN A 108 0.72 -0.02 -12.06
C ASN A 108 -0.75 -0.18 -11.67
N LEU A 109 -1.38 0.93 -11.28
CA LEU A 109 -2.78 1.00 -10.85
C LEU A 109 -3.69 1.71 -11.86
N THR A 110 -3.24 1.83 -13.12
CA THR A 110 -4.08 2.38 -14.20
C THR A 110 -5.40 1.61 -14.29
N GLY A 111 -6.52 2.34 -14.30
CA GLY A 111 -7.87 1.75 -14.33
C GLY A 111 -8.38 1.21 -12.97
N THR A 112 -7.59 1.31 -11.90
CA THR A 112 -7.93 0.82 -10.55
C THR A 112 -8.22 2.00 -9.63
N THR A 113 -9.28 2.76 -9.94
CA THR A 113 -9.49 4.12 -9.42
C THR A 113 -10.20 4.22 -8.06
N SER A 114 -10.78 3.12 -7.56
CA SER A 114 -11.56 3.10 -6.31
C SER A 114 -10.75 2.77 -5.05
N LEU A 115 -9.42 2.69 -5.13
CA LEU A 115 -8.59 2.31 -3.99
C LEU A 115 -8.74 3.30 -2.83
N GLU A 116 -9.02 2.77 -1.66
CA GLU A 116 -9.11 3.48 -0.39
C GLU A 116 -7.97 3.07 0.56
N GLN A 117 -7.47 1.84 0.44
CA GLN A 117 -6.43 1.28 1.30
C GLN A 117 -5.40 0.50 0.49
N ILE A 118 -4.14 0.90 0.61
CA ILE A 118 -3.01 0.16 0.07
C ILE A 118 -2.05 -0.13 1.22
N ARG A 119 -1.79 -1.42 1.45
CA ARG A 119 -0.65 -1.88 2.25
C ARG A 119 0.28 -2.65 1.34
N PHE A 120 1.52 -2.19 1.27
CA PHE A 120 2.61 -2.85 0.57
C PHE A 120 3.85 -2.82 1.47
N ASP A 121 3.87 -3.66 2.50
CA ASP A 121 4.92 -3.67 3.52
C ASP A 121 5.92 -4.82 3.36
N ARG A 122 7.11 -4.66 3.94
CA ARG A 122 8.19 -5.66 3.93
C ARG A 122 8.61 -6.08 2.51
N GLY A 123 8.68 -5.10 1.61
CA GLY A 123 9.20 -5.22 0.26
C GLY A 123 10.60 -4.62 0.12
N ALA A 124 11.01 -4.36 -1.12
CA ALA A 124 12.24 -3.63 -1.44
C ALA A 124 11.94 -2.42 -2.35
N ILE A 125 10.73 -1.87 -2.25
CA ILE A 125 10.27 -0.76 -3.10
C ILE A 125 11.14 0.46 -2.84
N LYS A 126 11.72 1.01 -3.91
CA LYS A 126 12.60 2.19 -3.84
C LYS A 126 11.90 3.50 -4.16
N GLU A 127 10.85 3.43 -4.97
CA GLU A 127 10.12 4.59 -5.46
C GLU A 127 8.62 4.30 -5.58
N ILE A 128 7.83 5.34 -5.40
CA ILE A 128 6.38 5.33 -5.63
C ILE A 128 6.13 6.23 -6.84
N PRO A 129 5.32 5.79 -7.82
CA PRO A 129 5.10 6.56 -9.02
C PRO A 129 4.32 7.83 -8.72
N SER A 130 4.75 8.95 -9.31
CA SER A 130 4.17 10.29 -9.09
C SER A 130 2.70 10.42 -9.48
N ASN A 131 2.20 9.50 -10.31
CA ASN A 131 0.79 9.46 -10.71
C ASN A 131 -0.11 8.70 -9.71
N LEU A 132 0.42 8.08 -8.65
CA LEU A 132 -0.37 7.30 -7.67
C LEU A 132 -1.63 8.05 -7.22
N CYS A 133 -1.46 9.26 -6.69
CA CYS A 133 -2.56 10.06 -6.17
C CYS A 133 -3.47 10.64 -7.27
N SER A 134 -2.99 10.69 -8.52
CA SER A 134 -3.84 11.10 -9.66
C SER A 134 -4.73 9.94 -10.11
N LEU A 135 -4.25 8.70 -9.99
CA LEU A 135 -5.02 7.48 -10.24
C LEU A 135 -5.95 7.13 -9.08
N ASN A 136 -5.54 7.43 -7.85
CA ASN A 136 -6.22 7.03 -6.61
C ASN A 136 -6.52 8.23 -5.68
N PRO A 137 -7.37 9.18 -6.11
CA PRO A 137 -7.64 10.39 -5.32
C PRO A 137 -8.40 10.11 -4.01
N ASN A 138 -9.07 8.97 -3.90
CA ASN A 138 -9.84 8.56 -2.72
C ASN A 138 -9.02 7.76 -1.69
N LEU A 139 -7.69 7.68 -1.86
CA LEU A 139 -6.83 6.91 -0.99
C LEU A 139 -6.85 7.48 0.43
N LYS A 140 -7.19 6.65 1.42
CA LYS A 140 -7.29 7.02 2.85
C LYS A 140 -6.14 6.47 3.67
N MET A 141 -5.55 5.36 3.24
CA MET A 141 -4.50 4.66 3.97
C MET A 141 -3.43 4.18 2.99
N LEU A 142 -2.20 4.58 3.25
CA LEU A 142 -1.02 4.13 2.53
C LEU A 142 0.01 3.64 3.54
N GLU A 143 0.25 2.33 3.55
CA GLU A 143 1.24 1.69 4.40
C GLU A 143 2.34 1.08 3.54
N LEU A 144 3.54 1.66 3.62
CA LEU A 144 4.75 1.27 2.88
C LEU A 144 5.90 0.96 3.84
N LYS A 145 5.56 0.52 5.05
CA LYS A 145 6.51 0.15 6.10
C LYS A 145 7.50 -0.91 5.63
N SER A 146 8.75 -0.81 6.06
CA SER A 146 9.80 -1.80 5.76
C SER A 146 10.01 -1.99 4.25
N ASN A 147 10.17 -0.89 3.52
CA ASN A 147 10.63 -0.88 2.12
C ASN A 147 12.04 -0.24 2.05
N ALA A 148 12.43 0.22 0.86
CA ALA A 148 13.74 0.82 0.61
C ALA A 148 13.60 2.25 0.07
N LEU A 149 12.55 2.99 0.45
CA LEU A 149 12.31 4.37 0.01
C LEU A 149 13.41 5.27 0.58
N GLU A 150 14.12 5.98 -0.30
CA GLU A 150 15.20 6.91 0.09
C GLU A 150 14.71 8.36 0.24
N SER A 151 13.52 8.68 -0.31
CA SER A 151 12.89 9.99 -0.25
C SER A 151 11.38 9.86 -0.01
N LEU A 152 10.76 10.96 0.42
CA LEU A 152 9.30 11.03 0.50
C LEU A 152 8.67 11.01 -0.91
N PRO A 153 7.61 10.21 -1.12
CA PRO A 153 6.83 10.29 -2.34
C PRO A 153 5.96 11.55 -2.38
N ASP A 154 5.70 12.11 -3.56
CA ASP A 154 4.75 13.23 -3.72
C ASP A 154 3.32 12.73 -3.57
N LEU A 155 2.73 13.01 -2.40
CA LEU A 155 1.38 12.58 -2.04
C LEU A 155 0.39 13.74 -1.91
N ARG A 156 0.76 14.96 -2.32
CA ARG A 156 -0.06 16.18 -2.15
C ARG A 156 -1.46 16.08 -2.79
N LYS A 157 -1.59 15.25 -3.83
CA LYS A 157 -2.88 15.00 -4.51
C LYS A 157 -3.77 13.98 -3.78
N CYS A 158 -3.24 13.20 -2.86
CA CYS A 158 -4.02 12.25 -2.04
C CYS A 158 -4.72 12.98 -0.88
N LYS A 159 -5.67 13.86 -1.21
CA LYS A 159 -6.33 14.76 -0.23
C LYS A 159 -7.17 14.03 0.82
N GLU A 160 -7.55 12.78 0.56
CA GLU A 160 -8.32 11.94 1.47
C GLU A 160 -7.47 11.13 2.45
N LEU A 161 -6.13 11.21 2.35
CA LEU A 161 -5.21 10.40 3.15
C LEU A 161 -5.34 10.74 4.64
N ARG A 162 -5.51 9.70 5.46
CA ARG A 162 -5.66 9.77 6.92
C ARG A 162 -4.51 9.09 7.65
N LEU A 163 -3.98 8.02 7.06
CA LEU A 163 -2.85 7.27 7.58
C LEU A 163 -1.77 7.15 6.51
N LEU A 164 -0.56 7.56 6.88
CA LEU A 164 0.66 7.36 6.10
C LEU A 164 1.71 6.69 6.98
N ASP A 165 1.99 5.42 6.71
CA ASP A 165 3.05 4.67 7.38
C ASP A 165 4.23 4.46 6.42
N LEU A 166 5.32 5.17 6.69
CA LEU A 166 6.60 5.09 5.99
C LEU A 166 7.71 4.59 6.93
N ALA A 167 7.36 3.93 8.04
CA ALA A 167 8.32 3.46 9.03
C ALA A 167 9.31 2.44 8.44
N HIS A 168 10.51 2.35 9.00
CA HIS A 168 11.54 1.40 8.56
C HIS A 168 11.87 1.51 7.05
N ASN A 169 12.02 2.73 6.54
CA ASN A 169 12.52 2.99 5.20
C ASN A 169 13.95 3.55 5.27
N LYS A 170 14.40 4.23 4.22
CA LYS A 170 15.72 4.86 4.13
C LYS A 170 15.62 6.38 3.94
N ILE A 171 14.53 7.00 4.36
CA ILE A 171 14.26 8.42 4.12
C ILE A 171 15.24 9.24 4.95
N SER A 172 16.06 10.07 4.31
CA SER A 172 17.00 10.97 5.01
C SER A 172 16.58 12.44 4.97
N HIS A 173 15.76 12.82 4.00
CA HIS A 173 15.29 14.19 3.82
C HIS A 173 13.77 14.22 3.64
N LEU A 174 13.13 15.12 4.38
CA LEU A 174 11.69 15.36 4.27
C LEU A 174 11.34 16.44 3.24
N ILE A 175 12.29 17.31 2.90
CA ILE A 175 12.10 18.31 1.83
C ILE A 175 12.93 17.86 0.63
N SER A 176 12.33 17.91 -0.56
CA SER A 176 13.07 17.67 -1.79
C SER A 176 14.01 18.85 -2.06
N PHE A 177 15.23 18.57 -2.52
CA PHE A 177 16.19 19.63 -2.90
C PHE A 177 15.69 20.54 -4.02
N GLU A 178 14.62 20.14 -4.73
CA GLU A 178 14.00 20.90 -5.81
C GLU A 178 12.93 21.89 -5.33
N SER A 179 12.35 21.68 -4.13
CA SER A 179 11.23 22.45 -3.60
C SER A 179 11.60 23.15 -2.29
N ASN A 180 12.36 24.24 -2.38
CA ASN A 180 12.87 24.91 -1.17
C ASN A 180 11.81 25.69 -0.37
N GLU A 181 10.56 25.78 -0.83
CA GLU A 181 9.54 26.61 -0.16
C GLU A 181 8.20 25.92 0.14
N GLU A 182 7.91 24.75 -0.48
CA GLU A 182 6.63 24.07 -0.28
C GLU A 182 6.77 22.81 0.57
N SER A 183 5.90 22.68 1.58
CA SER A 183 5.76 21.46 2.37
C SER A 183 5.45 20.24 1.49
N PRO A 184 6.13 19.09 1.70
CA PRO A 184 5.80 17.83 1.04
C PRO A 184 4.38 17.34 1.39
N PHE A 185 3.82 17.86 2.48
CA PHE A 185 2.48 17.52 2.98
C PHE A 185 1.46 18.64 2.75
N SER A 186 1.77 19.60 1.87
CA SER A 186 0.82 20.66 1.55
C SER A 186 -0.51 20.07 1.07
N SER A 187 -1.62 20.63 1.56
CA SER A 187 -2.99 20.14 1.31
C SER A 187 -3.36 18.77 1.90
N MET A 188 -2.54 18.16 2.75
CA MET A 188 -2.84 16.89 3.42
C MET A 188 -3.60 17.10 4.75
N SER A 189 -4.60 17.97 4.75
CA SER A 189 -5.30 18.40 5.98
C SER A 189 -6.12 17.31 6.65
N LYS A 190 -6.41 16.19 5.97
CA LYS A 190 -7.10 15.03 6.56
C LYS A 190 -6.16 14.01 7.22
N LEU A 191 -4.85 14.20 7.09
CA LEU A 191 -3.88 13.27 7.65
C LEU A 191 -3.93 13.33 9.18
N HIS A 192 -4.04 12.16 9.79
CA HIS A 192 -4.17 11.97 11.23
C HIS A 192 -2.94 11.28 11.80
N ASP A 193 -2.47 10.24 11.11
CA ASP A 193 -1.31 9.43 11.51
C ASP A 193 -0.20 9.56 10.47
N LEU A 194 0.95 10.08 10.88
CA LEU A 194 2.18 10.12 10.10
C LEU A 194 3.28 9.35 10.85
N LEU A 195 3.64 8.18 10.34
CA LEU A 195 4.66 7.31 10.93
C LEU A 195 5.92 7.35 10.05
N LEU A 196 6.99 7.91 10.60
CA LEU A 196 8.29 8.11 9.95
C LEU A 196 9.42 7.50 10.78
N ASN A 197 9.10 6.68 11.78
CA ASN A 197 10.09 6.10 12.67
C ASN A 197 10.98 5.07 11.98
N HIS A 198 12.20 4.89 12.50
CA HIS A 198 13.21 4.02 11.89
C HIS A 198 13.56 4.45 10.45
N ASN A 199 13.86 5.72 10.26
CA ASN A 199 14.41 6.28 9.02
C ASN A 199 15.76 6.96 9.33
N TYR A 200 16.30 7.76 8.40
CA TYR A 200 17.58 8.47 8.55
C TYR A 200 17.40 9.99 8.55
N ILE A 201 16.24 10.49 8.97
CA ILE A 201 15.93 11.92 8.97
C ILE A 201 16.86 12.61 9.97
N ASN A 202 17.54 13.68 9.54
CA ASN A 202 18.51 14.40 10.37
C ASN A 202 18.15 15.86 10.70
N ASN A 203 17.24 16.47 9.93
CA ASN A 203 16.85 17.86 10.12
C ASN A 203 15.35 18.03 9.92
N ILE A 204 14.74 18.88 10.76
CA ILE A 204 13.34 19.29 10.66
C ILE A 204 13.26 20.81 10.53
N SER A 205 12.85 21.29 9.36
CA SER A 205 12.66 22.72 9.10
C SER A 205 11.31 23.24 9.61
N SER A 206 11.15 24.57 9.65
CA SER A 206 9.89 25.25 10.02
C SER A 206 8.72 24.95 9.08
N THR A 207 8.97 24.54 7.85
CA THR A 207 7.95 24.43 6.80
C THR A 207 7.50 23.00 6.52
N VAL A 208 8.24 21.99 7.01
CA VAL A 208 8.06 20.59 6.58
C VAL A 208 6.67 20.02 6.90
N PHE A 209 6.05 20.45 7.99
CA PHE A 209 4.73 19.94 8.42
C PHE A 209 3.56 20.88 8.10
N LEU A 210 3.77 21.93 7.30
CA LEU A 210 2.68 22.82 6.90
C LEU A 210 1.63 22.05 6.09
N GLY A 211 0.34 22.30 6.38
CA GLY A 211 -0.80 21.62 5.77
C GLY A 211 -1.30 20.37 6.51
N LEU A 212 -0.62 19.93 7.58
CA LEU A 212 -1.02 18.80 8.42
C LEU A 212 -1.97 19.22 9.57
N ASP A 213 -3.05 19.92 9.22
CA ASP A 213 -3.87 20.65 10.20
C ASP A 213 -4.60 19.76 11.22
N ASN A 214 -4.91 18.50 10.87
CA ASN A 214 -5.60 17.54 11.74
C ASN A 214 -4.70 16.41 12.24
N LEU A 215 -3.37 16.56 12.14
CA LEU A 215 -2.44 15.52 12.57
C LEU A 215 -2.55 15.31 14.09
N GLN A 216 -2.69 14.05 14.50
CA GLN A 216 -2.80 13.66 15.91
C GLN A 216 -1.62 12.80 16.35
N ILE A 217 -1.09 11.98 15.45
CA ILE A 217 0.04 11.08 15.72
C ILE A 217 1.16 11.39 14.74
N LEU A 218 2.31 11.78 15.29
CA LEU A 218 3.57 11.93 14.57
C LEU A 218 4.61 11.06 15.27
N ASP A 219 5.08 10.01 14.59
CA ASP A 219 6.17 9.17 15.10
C ASP A 219 7.43 9.40 14.30
N LEU A 220 8.40 10.08 14.92
CA LEU A 220 9.75 10.33 14.39
C LEU A 220 10.82 9.54 15.16
N SER A 221 10.42 8.58 16.00
CA SER A 221 11.35 7.81 16.82
C SER A 221 12.39 7.05 15.97
N HIS A 222 13.56 6.78 16.53
CA HIS A 222 14.62 6.04 15.82
C HIS A 222 15.01 6.64 14.47
N ASN A 223 15.14 7.96 14.42
CA ASN A 223 15.80 8.69 13.34
C ASN A 223 17.19 9.17 13.80
N GLY A 224 17.85 10.02 13.00
CA GLY A 224 19.12 10.66 13.33
C GLY A 224 18.99 12.18 13.45
N ILE A 225 17.88 12.68 14.01
CA ILE A 225 17.57 14.11 14.06
C ILE A 225 18.58 14.83 14.95
N GLU A 226 19.36 15.72 14.36
CA GLU A 226 20.36 16.57 15.01
C GLU A 226 19.82 17.98 15.24
N ASP A 227 19.08 18.51 14.25
CA ASP A 227 18.56 19.88 14.26
C ASP A 227 17.05 19.92 14.06
N ILE A 228 16.37 20.73 14.88
CA ILE A 228 14.95 21.03 14.77
C ILE A 228 14.81 22.55 14.84
N HIS A 229 14.19 23.15 13.83
CA HIS A 229 13.86 24.57 13.86
C HIS A 229 12.78 24.86 14.91
N ASP A 230 12.86 25.99 15.63
CA ASP A 230 11.93 26.36 16.72
C ASP A 230 10.45 26.30 16.30
N ASP A 231 10.12 26.80 15.11
CA ASP A 231 8.76 26.77 14.55
C ASP A 231 8.37 25.46 13.82
N ALA A 232 9.19 24.41 13.82
CA ALA A 232 8.94 23.17 13.09
C ALA A 232 7.57 22.56 13.34
N PHE A 233 7.06 22.67 14.57
CA PHE A 233 5.80 22.07 15.00
C PHE A 233 4.68 23.09 15.23
N ALA A 234 4.89 24.37 14.90
CA ALA A 234 3.97 25.45 15.25
C ALA A 234 2.54 25.25 14.72
N ASN A 235 2.38 24.58 13.57
CA ASN A 235 1.06 24.31 12.95
C ASN A 235 0.39 23.02 13.47
N LEU A 236 1.07 22.17 14.25
CA LEU A 236 0.56 20.86 14.69
C LEU A 236 -0.26 20.96 15.97
N THR A 237 -1.30 21.80 15.94
CA THR A 237 -2.11 22.13 17.13
C THR A 237 -2.99 21.00 17.66
N ASN A 238 -3.18 19.92 16.88
CA ASN A 238 -4.00 18.76 17.23
C ASN A 238 -3.20 17.53 17.68
N LEU A 239 -1.87 17.64 17.79
CA LEU A 239 -0.99 16.55 18.20
C LEU A 239 -1.27 16.13 19.65
N LYS A 240 -1.31 14.82 19.92
CA LYS A 240 -1.63 14.24 21.23
C LYS A 240 -0.42 13.72 21.98
#